data_AF-T1F4U3-F1
#
_entry.id   AF-T1F4U3-F1
#
_cell.length_a   1.000
_cell.length_b   1.000
_cell.length_c   1.000
_cell.angle_alpha   90.00
_cell.angle_beta   90.00
_cell.angle_gamma   90.00
#
_symmetry.space_group_name_H-M   'P 1'
#
loop_
_entity.id
_entity.type
_entity.pdbx_description
1 polymer ?
#
loop_
_entity_poly.entity_id
_entity_poly.type
_entity_poly.pdbx_seq_one_letter_code
_entity_poly.pdbx_strand_id
1 'polypeptide(L)'
;MNQLKLLMAIAQIQFSVANINCFQKFEEDSVSFCSCDPAIEDRSWSTFSFLEALMLCSMRCSQTASCVAYNFFNATNQCQLFNQTLNKFSVLSGCQYYLRNGGAELNRPLLITADDELQEFFFNGENISLSYFPNAKNWSQLDTFNMPSEPFVIALKAYNMLFNGGMIAKTPDGYILTNETWKCTTKYYEGWHKISYNDSFWPAGSYSKKLNDTDWLSDPYLVSIFSGADWITNVTACKKCAIYCRKNFIDKEHTK
;
A
#
# COMPACT_ATOMS: atom_id res chain seq x y z
N MET A 1 43.94 28.16 22.62
CA MET A 1 43.85 27.10 21.59
C MET A 1 43.09 25.89 22.14
N ASN A 2 41.77 25.75 22.02
CA ASN A 2 40.70 26.68 21.64
C ASN A 2 39.37 26.08 22.16
N GLN A 3 38.71 26.75 23.10
CA GLN A 3 37.27 26.55 23.41
C GLN A 3 36.42 26.62 22.12
N LEU A 4 36.90 27.38 21.12
CA LEU A 4 36.37 27.44 19.76
C LEU A 4 36.48 26.10 18.98
N LYS A 5 37.51 25.27 19.23
CA LYS A 5 37.64 23.92 18.62
C LYS A 5 36.70 22.92 19.29
N LEU A 6 36.41 23.08 20.59
CA LEU A 6 35.42 22.27 21.29
C LEU A 6 33.98 22.65 20.87
N LEU A 7 33.68 23.94 20.73
CA LEU A 7 32.42 24.44 20.17
C LEU A 7 32.25 24.03 18.69
N MET A 8 33.31 24.08 17.88
CA MET A 8 33.27 23.57 16.51
C MET A 8 33.14 22.05 16.46
N ALA A 9 33.73 21.29 17.40
CA ALA A 9 33.54 19.84 17.48
C ALA A 9 32.12 19.48 17.94
N ILE A 10 31.52 20.21 18.89
CA ILE A 10 30.12 20.02 19.31
C ILE A 10 29.16 20.40 18.16
N ALA A 11 29.44 21.47 17.43
CA ALA A 11 28.67 21.84 16.23
C ALA A 11 28.85 20.82 15.09
N GLN A 12 30.04 20.25 14.91
CA GLN A 12 30.30 19.21 13.90
C GLN A 12 29.71 17.84 14.29
N ILE A 13 29.54 17.56 15.58
CA ILE A 13 28.85 16.35 16.07
C ILE A 13 27.31 16.49 15.96
N GLN A 14 26.75 17.70 15.86
CA GLN A 14 25.34 17.90 15.47
C GLN A 14 25.11 17.91 13.95
N PHE A 15 26.18 17.89 13.16
CA PHE A 15 26.18 17.67 11.70
C PHE A 15 26.55 16.22 11.33
N SER A 16 26.53 15.28 12.28
CA SER A 16 26.16 13.91 11.91
C SER A 16 24.77 14.05 11.31
N VAL A 17 24.66 13.85 9.99
CA VAL A 17 23.42 13.84 9.22
C VAL A 17 22.35 13.30 10.14
N ALA A 18 21.55 14.20 10.74
CA ALA A 18 20.27 13.79 11.24
C ALA A 18 19.68 13.17 9.98
N ASN A 19 19.41 11.87 10.01
CA ASN A 19 18.36 11.35 9.16
C ASN A 19 17.19 12.24 9.51
N ILE A 20 17.02 13.35 8.78
CA ILE A 20 15.87 14.20 8.93
C ILE A 20 14.80 13.21 8.55
N ASN A 21 14.07 12.76 9.56
CA ASN A 21 12.89 11.94 9.44
C ASN A 21 11.87 12.83 8.73
N CYS A 22 12.15 13.14 7.47
CA CYS A 22 11.38 14.02 6.63
C CYS A 22 10.03 13.38 6.51
N PHE A 23 8.98 14.16 6.73
CA PHE A 23 7.66 13.66 6.44
C PHE A 23 7.32 13.98 4.99
N GLN A 24 6.86 12.97 4.26
CA GLN A 24 6.35 13.14 2.91
C GLN A 24 4.84 13.26 2.96
N LYS A 25 4.33 14.22 2.20
CA LYS A 25 2.90 14.37 1.97
C LYS A 25 2.42 13.15 1.18
N PHE A 26 1.34 12.53 1.65
CA PHE A 26 0.68 11.44 0.96
C PHE A 26 -0.41 11.98 0.04
N GLU A 27 -0.16 11.94 -1.27
CA GLU A 27 -1.10 12.38 -2.29
C GLU A 27 -0.99 11.54 -3.57
N GLU A 28 -2.08 11.47 -4.33
CA GLU A 28 -2.14 10.84 -5.65
C GLU A 28 -2.86 11.80 -6.60
N ASP A 29 -2.25 12.21 -7.71
CA ASP A 29 -2.83 13.15 -8.69
C ASP A 29 -3.42 14.43 -8.06
N SER A 30 -2.76 15.00 -7.05
CA SER A 30 -3.23 16.15 -6.25
C SER A 30 -4.38 15.85 -5.27
N VAL A 31 -4.86 14.61 -5.18
CA VAL A 31 -5.80 14.16 -4.16
C VAL A 31 -5.03 13.92 -2.87
N SER A 32 -5.32 14.73 -1.84
CA SER A 32 -4.78 14.52 -0.50
C SER A 32 -5.68 13.57 0.28
N PHE A 33 -5.07 12.61 0.95
CA PHE A 33 -5.76 11.68 1.84
C PHE A 33 -5.52 12.08 3.28
N CYS A 34 -6.44 11.70 4.17
CA CYS A 34 -6.29 11.87 5.59
C CYS A 34 -6.65 10.63 6.38
N SER A 35 -5.89 10.41 7.46
CA SER A 35 -6.20 9.39 8.46
C SER A 35 -7.58 9.63 9.05
N CYS A 36 -8.33 8.54 9.21
CA CYS A 36 -9.52 8.49 10.07
C CYS A 36 -9.30 7.67 11.34
N ASP A 37 -8.08 7.15 11.54
CA ASP A 37 -7.73 6.43 12.76
C ASP A 37 -7.72 7.37 13.97
N PRO A 38 -7.94 6.88 15.20
CA PRO A 38 -7.82 7.69 16.40
C PRO A 38 -6.40 8.25 16.55
N ALA A 39 -6.30 9.57 16.68
CA ALA A 39 -5.02 10.25 16.90
C ALA A 39 -4.51 10.03 18.33
N ILE A 40 -3.20 9.88 18.49
CA ILE A 40 -2.57 9.83 19.83
C ILE A 40 -2.46 11.23 20.47
N GLU A 41 -2.47 12.27 19.64
CA GLU A 41 -2.50 13.67 20.06
C GLU A 41 -3.29 14.45 19.00
N ASP A 42 -4.18 15.34 19.45
CA ASP A 42 -4.91 16.29 18.60
C ASP A 42 -4.74 17.69 19.18
N ARG A 43 -4.21 18.62 18.39
CA ARG A 43 -3.88 19.97 18.83
C ARG A 43 -4.14 21.00 17.74
N SER A 44 -4.76 22.11 18.11
CA SER A 44 -4.89 23.28 17.22
C SER A 44 -3.77 24.30 17.46
N TRP A 45 -3.22 24.80 16.36
CA TRP A 45 -2.25 25.90 16.31
C TRP A 45 -2.87 27.15 15.66
N SER A 46 -4.13 27.43 15.97
CA SER A 46 -4.92 28.50 15.32
C SER A 46 -4.34 29.92 15.45
N THR A 47 -3.46 30.15 16.43
CA THR A 47 -2.77 31.44 16.61
C THR A 47 -1.56 31.63 15.71
N PHE A 48 -1.08 30.58 15.05
CA PHE A 48 0.09 30.61 14.18
C PHE A 48 -0.34 30.76 12.71
N SER A 49 0.56 31.27 11.87
CA SER A 49 0.34 31.21 10.42
C SER A 49 0.34 29.74 9.95
N PHE A 50 -0.24 29.50 8.78
CA PHE A 50 -0.30 28.16 8.17
C PHE A 50 1.07 27.45 8.16
N LEU A 51 2.12 28.14 7.68
CA LEU A 51 3.45 27.53 7.54
C LEU A 51 4.09 27.24 8.90
N GLU A 52 3.92 28.13 9.88
CA GLU A 52 4.39 27.92 11.25
C GLU A 52 3.67 26.74 11.91
N ALA A 53 2.34 26.69 11.80
CA ALA A 53 1.53 25.60 12.34
C ALA A 53 1.92 24.23 11.73
N LEU A 54 2.14 24.18 10.41
CA LEU A 54 2.60 22.98 9.72
C LEU A 54 3.98 22.53 10.22
N MET A 55 4.93 23.46 10.33
CA MET A 55 6.26 23.18 10.85
C MET A 55 6.23 22.70 12.30
N LEU A 56 5.41 23.32 13.15
CA LEU A 56 5.22 22.90 14.54
C LEU A 56 4.62 21.49 14.63
N CYS A 57 3.66 21.16 13.77
CA CYS A 57 3.09 19.81 13.70
C CYS A 57 4.16 18.77 13.33
N SER A 58 4.94 19.05 12.28
CA SER A 58 6.05 18.18 11.86
C SER A 58 7.10 18.02 12.95
N MET A 59 7.51 19.11 13.60
CA MET A 59 8.48 19.09 14.70
C MET A 59 7.95 18.28 15.88
N ARG A 60 6.67 18.45 16.23
CA ARG A 60 6.04 17.72 17.32
C ARG A 60 6.03 16.22 17.03
N CYS A 61 5.65 15.79 15.83
CA CYS A 61 5.71 14.38 15.46
C CYS A 61 7.15 13.83 15.49
N SER A 62 8.13 14.62 15.03
CA SER A 62 9.53 14.20 15.09
C SER A 62 10.05 14.04 16.53
N GLN A 63 9.52 14.79 17.50
CA GLN A 63 9.92 14.73 18.91
C GLN A 63 9.14 13.66 19.69
N THR A 64 7.99 13.23 19.19
CA THR A 64 7.20 12.15 19.78
C THR A 64 7.74 10.82 19.29
N ALA A 65 8.38 10.05 20.18
CA ALA A 65 9.07 8.80 19.84
C ALA A 65 8.18 7.79 19.10
N SER A 66 6.90 7.71 19.47
CA SER A 66 5.92 6.83 18.84
C SER A 66 5.34 7.38 17.54
N CYS A 67 5.49 8.68 17.24
CA CYS A 67 4.78 9.28 16.11
C CYS A 67 5.43 8.94 14.78
N VAL A 68 4.69 8.27 13.90
CA VAL A 68 5.15 7.86 12.57
C VAL A 68 4.50 8.66 11.46
N ALA A 69 3.44 9.42 11.76
CA ALA A 69 2.73 10.25 10.80
C ALA A 69 1.83 11.31 11.46
N TYR A 70 1.31 12.25 10.68
CA TYR A 70 0.33 13.23 11.14
C TYR A 70 -0.65 13.69 10.04
N ASN A 71 -1.86 14.09 10.44
CA ASN A 71 -2.76 14.90 9.62
C ASN A 71 -2.52 16.38 9.94
N PHE A 72 -2.63 17.22 8.93
CA PHE A 72 -2.67 18.67 9.08
C PHE A 72 -3.87 19.25 8.34
N PHE A 73 -4.71 20.03 9.04
CA PHE A 73 -5.89 20.68 8.48
C PHE A 73 -5.61 22.15 8.22
N ASN A 74 -5.58 22.52 6.94
CA ASN A 74 -5.18 23.85 6.45
C ASN A 74 -6.07 24.98 6.97
N ALA A 75 -7.38 24.73 7.14
CA ALA A 75 -8.34 25.76 7.54
C ALA A 75 -8.31 26.07 9.04
N THR A 76 -7.98 25.07 9.86
CA THR A 76 -8.06 25.15 11.33
C THR A 76 -6.69 25.13 12.01
N ASN A 77 -5.62 24.95 11.22
CA ASN A 77 -4.26 24.67 11.72
C ASN A 77 -4.26 23.54 12.75
N GLN A 78 -5.12 22.55 12.55
CA GLN A 78 -5.24 21.40 13.43
C GLN A 78 -4.23 20.33 13.03
N CYS A 79 -3.57 19.77 14.02
CA CYS A 79 -2.52 18.77 13.90
C CYS A 79 -2.95 17.52 14.67
N GLN A 80 -2.98 16.37 13.99
CA GLN A 80 -3.28 15.09 14.62
C GLN A 80 -2.10 14.14 14.41
N LEU A 81 -1.59 13.53 15.48
CA LEU A 81 -0.43 12.64 15.44
C LEU A 81 -0.87 11.18 15.49
N PHE A 82 -0.10 10.30 14.84
CA PHE A 82 -0.39 8.86 14.77
C PHE A 82 0.83 8.03 15.14
N ASN A 83 0.62 6.93 15.88
CA ASN A 83 1.69 6.01 16.28
C ASN A 83 1.87 4.79 15.35
N GLN A 84 1.06 4.69 14.30
CA GLN A 84 1.13 3.64 13.30
C GLN A 84 0.84 4.22 11.92
N THR A 85 1.39 3.60 10.88
CA THR A 85 0.98 3.82 9.49
C THR A 85 -0.37 3.15 9.26
N LEU A 86 -1.21 3.76 8.42
CA LEU A 86 -2.67 3.72 8.54
C LEU A 86 -3.35 2.49 7.95
N ASN A 87 -4.52 2.17 8.52
CA ASN A 87 -5.50 1.22 7.95
C ASN A 87 -6.73 1.93 7.35
N LYS A 88 -7.01 3.19 7.73
CA LYS A 88 -8.22 3.92 7.30
C LYS A 88 -7.92 5.32 6.81
N PHE A 89 -8.39 5.65 5.61
CA PHE A 89 -8.27 6.98 5.04
C PHE A 89 -9.59 7.47 4.44
N SER A 90 -9.73 8.79 4.43
CA SER A 90 -10.74 9.50 3.65
C SER A 90 -10.13 10.65 2.87
N VAL A 91 -10.75 10.98 1.74
CA VAL A 91 -10.46 12.21 1.02
C VAL A 91 -11.20 13.34 1.72
N LEU A 92 -10.47 14.17 2.48
CA LEU A 92 -11.03 15.29 3.24
C LEU A 92 -10.47 16.61 2.71
N SER A 93 -11.36 17.50 2.30
CA SER A 93 -10.97 18.82 1.79
C SER A 93 -10.18 19.60 2.84
N GLY A 94 -9.04 20.16 2.43
CA GLY A 94 -8.17 20.95 3.32
C GLY A 94 -7.40 20.14 4.34
N CYS A 95 -7.41 18.80 4.25
CA CYS A 95 -6.63 17.94 5.12
C CYS A 95 -5.47 17.29 4.34
N GLN A 96 -4.30 17.21 4.97
CA GLN A 96 -3.09 16.66 4.39
C GLN A 96 -2.46 15.65 5.35
N TYR A 97 -2.26 14.41 4.88
CA TYR A 97 -1.52 13.42 5.64
C TYR A 97 -0.04 13.42 5.28
N TYR A 98 0.80 13.27 6.29
CA TYR A 98 2.24 13.28 6.20
C TYR A 98 2.81 12.06 6.92
N LEU A 99 3.53 11.20 6.20
CA LEU A 99 4.16 10.00 6.75
C LEU A 99 5.67 10.18 6.86
N ARG A 100 6.28 9.59 7.89
CA ARG A 100 7.73 9.63 8.08
C ARG A 100 8.44 8.86 6.95
N ASN A 101 9.47 9.46 6.36
CA ASN A 101 10.36 8.82 5.40
C ASN A 101 11.15 7.68 6.06
N GLY A 102 11.33 6.60 5.31
CA GLY A 102 11.94 5.39 5.85
C GLY A 102 10.98 4.64 6.78
N GLY A 103 9.70 4.58 6.39
CA GLY A 103 8.74 3.65 7.00
C GLY A 103 9.42 2.30 7.20
N ALA A 104 9.12 1.64 8.33
CA ALA A 104 9.77 0.39 8.67
C ALA A 104 9.75 -0.54 7.44
N GLU A 105 10.92 -0.98 6.98
CA GLU A 105 10.99 -2.01 5.95
C GLU A 105 10.08 -3.15 6.42
N LEU A 106 8.96 -3.31 5.73
CA LEU A 106 8.11 -4.45 5.98
C LEU A 106 8.86 -5.63 5.40
N ASN A 107 9.49 -6.40 6.26
CA ASN A 107 9.99 -7.72 5.90
C ASN A 107 8.80 -8.68 5.72
N ARG A 108 7.94 -8.35 4.74
CA ARG A 108 6.70 -9.01 4.37
C ARG A 108 6.71 -9.17 2.85
N PRO A 109 7.50 -10.12 2.32
CA PRO A 109 7.48 -10.39 0.88
C PRO A 109 6.08 -10.86 0.46
N LEU A 110 5.60 -10.34 -0.68
CA LEU A 110 4.41 -10.84 -1.34
C LEU A 110 4.82 -11.99 -2.27
N LEU A 111 4.31 -13.18 -1.97
CA LEU A 111 4.40 -14.35 -2.85
C LEU A 111 3.24 -14.28 -3.84
N ILE A 112 3.50 -14.45 -5.13
CA ILE A 112 2.47 -14.28 -6.16
C ILE A 112 2.72 -15.20 -7.37
N THR A 113 1.64 -15.67 -7.99
CA THR A 113 1.66 -16.23 -9.35
C THR A 113 0.32 -15.96 -10.05
N ALA A 114 0.32 -16.04 -11.38
CA ALA A 114 -0.86 -15.85 -12.23
C ALA A 114 -0.86 -16.88 -13.37
N ASP A 115 -2.06 -17.34 -13.73
CA ASP A 115 -2.31 -18.29 -14.81
C ASP A 115 -3.07 -17.59 -15.95
N ASP A 116 -2.51 -17.45 -17.16
CA ASP A 116 -1.24 -18.03 -17.63
C ASP A 116 -0.01 -17.13 -17.37
N GLU A 117 -0.22 -15.80 -17.33
CA GLU A 117 0.85 -14.83 -17.11
C GLU A 117 0.39 -13.57 -16.36
N LEU A 118 1.30 -12.98 -15.59
CA LEU A 118 1.22 -11.65 -14.99
C LEU A 118 1.75 -10.62 -16.01
N GLN A 119 0.89 -9.69 -16.44
CA GLN A 119 1.25 -8.68 -17.44
C GLN A 119 1.53 -7.30 -16.84
N GLU A 120 0.85 -6.93 -15.75
CA GLU A 120 1.05 -5.64 -15.10
C GLU A 120 0.89 -5.82 -13.59
N PHE A 121 1.74 -5.14 -12.81
CA PHE A 121 1.66 -5.10 -11.36
C PHE A 121 1.85 -3.67 -10.88
N PHE A 122 0.96 -3.23 -10.00
CA PHE A 122 0.95 -1.90 -9.43
C PHE A 122 0.93 -1.99 -7.92
N PHE A 123 1.78 -1.18 -7.30
CA PHE A 123 1.89 -1.06 -5.85
C PHE A 123 1.66 0.39 -5.47
N ASN A 124 0.62 0.67 -4.68
CA ASN A 124 0.26 2.02 -4.27
C ASN A 124 0.07 2.98 -5.46
N GLY A 125 -0.54 2.49 -6.55
CA GLY A 125 -0.79 3.27 -7.77
C GLY A 125 0.39 3.29 -8.75
N GLU A 126 1.61 3.01 -8.29
CA GLU A 126 2.83 3.03 -9.11
C GLU A 126 3.02 1.73 -9.88
N ASN A 127 3.43 1.84 -11.15
CA ASN A 127 3.72 0.69 -12.00
C ASN A 127 5.06 0.07 -11.60
N ILE A 128 5.06 -1.20 -11.22
CA ILE A 128 6.27 -1.96 -10.89
C ILE A 128 6.70 -2.76 -12.12
N SER A 129 7.97 -2.59 -12.49
CA SER A 129 8.56 -3.33 -13.61
C SER A 129 8.42 -4.85 -13.44
N LEU A 130 8.01 -5.55 -14.50
CA LEU A 130 8.01 -7.01 -14.54
C LEU A 130 9.40 -7.64 -14.39
N SER A 131 10.48 -6.86 -14.45
CA SER A 131 11.82 -7.36 -14.09
C SER A 131 11.94 -7.84 -12.64
N TYR A 132 11.04 -7.41 -11.76
CA TYR A 132 10.93 -7.91 -10.38
C TYR A 132 10.15 -9.23 -10.28
N PHE A 133 9.57 -9.69 -11.40
CA PHE A 133 8.73 -10.88 -11.50
C PHE A 133 9.28 -11.81 -12.60
N PRO A 134 10.46 -12.44 -12.39
CA PRO A 134 11.11 -13.29 -13.40
C PRO A 134 10.22 -14.45 -13.87
N ASN A 135 9.27 -14.90 -13.06
CA ASN A 135 8.34 -15.98 -13.37
C ASN A 135 6.97 -15.49 -13.88
N ALA A 136 6.84 -14.21 -14.23
CA ALA A 136 5.59 -13.61 -14.67
C ALA A 136 4.91 -14.35 -15.86
N LYS A 137 5.66 -15.10 -16.67
CA LYS A 137 5.13 -15.89 -17.80
C LYS A 137 5.01 -17.39 -17.52
N ASN A 138 5.22 -17.80 -16.28
CA ASN A 138 5.22 -19.19 -15.88
C ASN A 138 4.39 -19.37 -14.61
N TRP A 139 3.10 -19.64 -14.79
CA TRP A 139 2.14 -19.85 -13.71
C TRP A 139 2.55 -20.94 -12.70
N SER A 140 3.39 -21.90 -13.12
CA SER A 140 3.87 -22.98 -12.26
C SER A 140 5.05 -22.58 -11.35
N GLN A 141 5.50 -21.34 -11.41
CA GLN A 141 6.56 -20.81 -10.54
C GLN A 141 6.08 -19.52 -9.88
N LEU A 142 6.36 -19.36 -8.59
CA LEU A 142 6.03 -18.15 -7.87
C LEU A 142 7.09 -17.06 -8.08
N ASP A 143 6.65 -15.82 -8.00
CA ASP A 143 7.51 -14.66 -7.81
C ASP A 143 7.44 -14.16 -6.37
N THR A 144 8.48 -13.44 -5.97
CA THR A 144 8.57 -12.79 -4.66
C THR A 144 8.79 -11.29 -4.85
N PHE A 145 7.85 -10.49 -4.36
CA PHE A 145 7.95 -9.04 -4.38
C PHE A 145 8.20 -8.49 -2.97
N ASN A 146 9.33 -7.81 -2.77
CA ASN A 146 9.64 -7.14 -1.52
C ASN A 146 8.94 -5.77 -1.51
N MET A 147 7.89 -5.64 -0.70
CA MET A 147 7.12 -4.42 -0.61
C MET A 147 7.96 -3.30 0.03
N PRO A 148 8.09 -2.13 -0.62
CA PRO A 148 8.91 -1.03 -0.10
C PRO A 148 8.24 -0.26 1.05
N SER A 149 6.92 -0.44 1.26
CA SER A 149 6.12 0.23 2.28
C SER A 149 4.84 -0.56 2.60
N GLU A 150 3.99 -0.04 3.49
CA GLU A 150 2.63 -0.58 3.67
C GLU A 150 1.81 -0.47 2.37
N PRO A 151 0.95 -1.47 2.06
CA PRO A 151 0.06 -1.42 0.91
C PRO A 151 -1.21 -0.61 1.21
N PHE A 152 -1.52 0.35 0.35
CA PHE A 152 -2.80 1.04 0.27
C PHE A 152 -3.68 0.44 -0.82
N VAL A 153 -3.07 0.14 -1.96
CA VAL A 153 -3.69 -0.62 -3.04
C VAL A 153 -2.65 -1.55 -3.66
N ILE A 154 -3.06 -2.79 -3.92
CA ILE A 154 -2.35 -3.70 -4.82
C ILE A 154 -3.27 -3.92 -6.00
N ALA A 155 -2.76 -3.72 -7.20
CA ALA A 155 -3.50 -3.85 -8.43
C ALA A 155 -2.66 -4.64 -9.44
N LEU A 156 -3.27 -5.60 -10.12
CA LEU A 156 -2.55 -6.44 -11.05
C LEU A 156 -3.43 -6.90 -12.21
N LYS A 157 -2.78 -7.17 -13.34
CA LYS A 157 -3.41 -7.66 -14.55
C LYS A 157 -2.79 -9.01 -14.91
N ALA A 158 -3.59 -10.05 -14.86
CA ALA A 158 -3.26 -11.35 -15.42
C ALA A 158 -3.80 -11.46 -16.85
N TYR A 159 -3.18 -12.30 -17.67
CA TYR A 159 -3.68 -12.66 -18.98
C TYR A 159 -3.83 -14.16 -19.06
N ASN A 160 -5.07 -14.61 -19.29
CA ASN A 160 -5.39 -16.02 -19.41
C ASN A 160 -5.48 -16.39 -20.90
N MET A 161 -4.61 -17.28 -21.36
CA MET A 161 -4.57 -17.76 -22.74
C MET A 161 -5.54 -18.90 -22.98
N LEU A 162 -5.74 -19.78 -21.99
CA LEU A 162 -6.50 -21.03 -22.13
C LEU A 162 -7.51 -21.24 -20.99
N PHE A 163 -8.56 -22.03 -21.27
CA PHE A 163 -9.55 -22.52 -20.30
C PHE A 163 -9.88 -21.56 -19.14
N ASN A 164 -9.45 -21.93 -17.94
CA ASN A 164 -9.62 -21.16 -16.73
C ASN A 164 -8.25 -20.61 -16.32
N GLY A 165 -8.27 -19.44 -15.69
CA GLY A 165 -7.06 -18.82 -15.16
C GLY A 165 -7.44 -17.81 -14.09
N GLY A 166 -6.43 -17.23 -13.48
CA GLY A 166 -6.59 -16.35 -12.34
C GLY A 166 -5.24 -15.96 -11.75
N MET A 167 -5.27 -15.53 -10.50
CA MET A 167 -4.07 -15.18 -9.75
C MET A 167 -4.21 -15.61 -8.30
N ILE A 168 -3.08 -15.83 -7.65
CA ILE A 168 -3.01 -16.10 -6.24
C ILE A 168 -1.83 -15.35 -5.64
N ALA A 169 -2.05 -14.72 -4.48
CA ALA A 169 -1.01 -13.99 -3.80
C ALA A 169 -1.18 -14.07 -2.29
N LYS A 170 -0.06 -14.12 -1.56
CA LYS A 170 -0.08 -13.99 -0.11
C LYS A 170 1.22 -13.49 0.49
N THR A 171 1.12 -12.95 1.69
CA THR A 171 2.28 -12.74 2.57
C THR A 171 2.41 -13.90 3.57
N PRO A 172 3.63 -14.23 4.05
CA PRO A 172 3.84 -15.30 5.04
C PRO A 172 3.09 -15.11 6.36
N ASP A 173 2.85 -13.87 6.76
CA ASP A 173 2.10 -13.50 7.97
C ASP A 173 0.57 -13.52 7.77
N GLY A 174 0.09 -13.77 6.55
CA GLY A 174 -1.33 -13.78 6.22
C GLY A 174 -1.99 -12.39 6.19
N TYR A 175 -1.22 -11.30 6.26
CA TYR A 175 -1.75 -9.94 6.15
C TYR A 175 -2.40 -9.69 4.78
N ILE A 176 -1.76 -10.20 3.72
CA ILE A 176 -2.30 -10.20 2.37
C ILE A 176 -2.65 -11.64 2.01
N LEU A 177 -3.90 -11.87 1.63
CA LEU A 177 -4.42 -13.15 1.17
C LEU A 177 -5.38 -12.85 0.02
N THR A 178 -5.17 -13.46 -1.15
CA THR A 178 -6.19 -13.46 -2.21
C THR A 178 -7.40 -14.27 -1.77
N ASN A 179 -8.57 -13.65 -1.84
CA ASN A 179 -9.87 -14.22 -1.47
C ASN A 179 -10.99 -13.32 -2.03
N GLU A 180 -12.24 -13.61 -1.69
CA GLU A 180 -13.44 -12.87 -2.08
C GLU A 180 -13.46 -11.37 -1.71
N THR A 181 -12.56 -10.91 -0.83
CA THR A 181 -12.45 -9.49 -0.49
C THR A 181 -11.71 -8.67 -1.56
N TRP A 182 -11.05 -9.33 -2.52
CA TRP A 182 -10.50 -8.71 -3.71
C TRP A 182 -11.59 -8.38 -4.71
N LYS A 183 -11.35 -7.40 -5.56
CA LYS A 183 -12.25 -6.99 -6.65
C LYS A 183 -11.62 -7.33 -7.98
N CYS A 184 -12.37 -7.98 -8.87
CA CYS A 184 -11.85 -8.41 -10.17
C CYS A 184 -12.81 -8.06 -11.31
N THR A 185 -12.28 -7.87 -12.52
CA THR A 185 -13.07 -7.63 -13.74
C THR A 185 -12.28 -8.03 -14.99
N THR A 186 -12.96 -8.34 -16.09
CA THR A 186 -12.34 -8.49 -17.41
C THR A 186 -12.38 -7.22 -18.26
N LYS A 187 -13.03 -6.17 -17.75
CA LYS A 187 -13.15 -4.87 -18.42
C LYS A 187 -12.03 -3.93 -17.94
N TYR A 188 -11.35 -3.30 -18.89
CA TYR A 188 -10.41 -2.23 -18.58
C TYR A 188 -11.17 -0.97 -18.15
N TYR A 189 -10.67 -0.31 -17.10
CA TYR A 189 -11.11 1.00 -16.66
C TYR A 189 -9.88 1.88 -16.49
N GLU A 190 -9.89 3.08 -17.05
CA GLU A 190 -8.75 4.00 -16.90
C GLU A 190 -8.50 4.34 -15.43
N GLY A 191 -7.22 4.32 -15.01
CA GLY A 191 -6.82 4.61 -13.63
C GLY A 191 -7.23 3.57 -12.59
N TRP A 192 -7.66 2.36 -12.98
CA TRP A 192 -8.10 1.29 -12.07
C TRP A 192 -7.08 0.90 -10.97
N HIS A 193 -5.79 1.08 -11.25
CA HIS A 193 -4.69 0.79 -10.33
C HIS A 193 -4.49 1.86 -9.25
N LYS A 194 -5.09 3.04 -9.41
CA LYS A 194 -4.95 4.17 -8.50
C LYS A 194 -5.56 3.89 -7.13
N ILE A 195 -4.99 4.51 -6.10
CA ILE A 195 -5.43 4.47 -4.70
C ILE A 195 -6.85 5.03 -4.59
N SER A 196 -7.10 6.18 -5.22
CA SER A 196 -8.38 6.91 -5.23
C SER A 196 -9.49 6.24 -6.04
N TYR A 197 -9.17 5.21 -6.84
CA TYR A 197 -10.14 4.56 -7.71
C TYR A 197 -11.29 3.90 -6.92
N ASN A 198 -12.52 4.11 -7.38
CA ASN A 198 -13.71 3.51 -6.79
C ASN A 198 -14.08 2.20 -7.49
N ASP A 199 -13.76 1.08 -6.84
CA ASP A 199 -14.04 -0.29 -7.32
C ASP A 199 -15.30 -0.92 -6.68
N SER A 200 -16.15 -0.12 -6.02
CA SER A 200 -17.36 -0.64 -5.37
C SER A 200 -18.32 -1.36 -6.32
N PHE A 201 -18.29 -1.01 -7.61
CA PHE A 201 -19.11 -1.64 -8.65
C PHE A 201 -18.46 -2.89 -9.26
N TRP A 202 -17.19 -3.20 -8.94
CA TRP A 202 -16.54 -4.42 -9.39
C TRP A 202 -17.09 -5.61 -8.60
N PRO A 203 -17.32 -6.75 -9.27
CA PRO A 203 -17.66 -7.97 -8.56
C PRO A 203 -16.49 -8.36 -7.64
N ALA A 204 -16.82 -9.06 -6.56
CA ALA A 204 -15.81 -9.78 -5.78
C ALA A 204 -15.01 -10.70 -6.71
N GLY A 205 -13.76 -10.96 -6.37
CA GLY A 205 -13.00 -12.07 -6.91
C GLY A 205 -13.83 -13.33 -6.69
N SER A 206 -14.45 -13.81 -7.76
CA SER A 206 -15.14 -15.10 -7.75
C SER A 206 -14.12 -16.17 -7.41
N TYR A 207 -14.57 -17.07 -6.55
CA TYR A 207 -13.86 -18.25 -6.14
C TYR A 207 -13.59 -19.13 -7.37
N SER A 208 -12.50 -18.87 -8.10
CA SER A 208 -11.93 -19.90 -8.96
C SER A 208 -11.36 -20.91 -8.00
N LYS A 209 -12.04 -22.06 -7.88
CA LYS A 209 -11.58 -23.34 -7.31
C LYS A 209 -10.52 -23.26 -6.19
N LYS A 210 -10.83 -23.79 -5.00
CA LYS A 210 -9.84 -24.02 -3.93
C LYS A 210 -8.62 -24.74 -4.52
N LEU A 211 -7.42 -24.45 -4.04
CA LEU A 211 -6.17 -25.14 -4.40
C LEU A 211 -6.26 -26.68 -4.34
N ASN A 212 -7.20 -27.20 -3.57
CA ASN A 212 -7.49 -28.61 -3.34
C ASN A 212 -8.39 -29.23 -4.43
N ASP A 213 -9.02 -28.43 -5.29
CA ASP A 213 -9.65 -28.93 -6.50
C ASP A 213 -8.54 -29.29 -7.48
N THR A 214 -8.55 -30.54 -7.94
CA THR A 214 -7.45 -31.32 -8.54
C THR A 214 -6.73 -30.75 -9.77
N ASP A 215 -6.98 -29.50 -10.19
CA ASP A 215 -6.72 -29.09 -11.57
C ASP A 215 -5.62 -28.04 -11.76
N TRP A 216 -5.26 -27.20 -10.79
CA TRP A 216 -4.45 -25.98 -11.09
C TRP A 216 -3.06 -25.98 -10.45
N LEU A 217 -2.89 -26.60 -9.29
CA LEU A 217 -1.59 -26.80 -8.67
C LEU A 217 -1.53 -28.19 -8.08
N SER A 218 -1.04 -29.15 -8.88
CA SER A 218 -0.67 -30.47 -8.38
C SER A 218 0.65 -30.47 -7.62
N ASP A 219 1.38 -29.35 -7.62
CA ASP A 219 2.62 -29.18 -6.85
C ASP A 219 2.29 -29.03 -5.35
N PRO A 220 2.61 -30.04 -4.52
CA PRO A 220 2.36 -29.99 -3.09
C PRO A 220 3.09 -28.82 -2.40
N TYR A 221 4.20 -28.36 -2.97
CA TYR A 221 4.96 -27.22 -2.44
C TYR A 221 4.17 -25.92 -2.58
N LEU A 222 3.60 -25.64 -3.76
CA LEU A 222 2.79 -24.45 -3.99
C LEU A 222 1.46 -24.50 -3.23
N VAL A 223 0.86 -25.68 -3.07
CA VAL A 223 -0.32 -25.85 -2.20
C VAL A 223 -0.01 -25.49 -0.75
N SER A 224 1.11 -25.97 -0.21
CA SER A 224 1.57 -25.62 1.15
C SER A 224 1.85 -24.12 1.27
N ILE A 225 2.58 -23.57 0.29
CA ILE A 225 2.90 -22.14 0.25
C ILE A 225 1.65 -21.30 0.13
N PHE A 226 0.61 -21.68 -0.58
CA PHE A 226 -0.59 -20.84 -0.74
C PHE A 226 -1.76 -21.21 0.17
N SER A 227 -1.54 -22.08 1.15
CA SER A 227 -2.55 -22.42 2.15
C SER A 227 -3.18 -21.17 2.77
N GLY A 228 -4.52 -21.12 2.74
CA GLY A 228 -5.34 -20.00 3.21
C GLY A 228 -5.63 -18.90 2.18
N ALA A 229 -4.98 -18.93 1.01
CA ALA A 229 -5.29 -18.06 -0.11
C ALA A 229 -6.08 -18.81 -1.19
N ASP A 230 -6.92 -18.09 -1.91
CA ASP A 230 -7.71 -18.60 -3.04
C ASP A 230 -7.16 -18.05 -4.35
N TRP A 231 -7.27 -18.85 -5.41
CA TRP A 231 -7.20 -18.31 -6.76
C TRP A 231 -8.39 -17.39 -6.98
N ILE A 232 -8.14 -16.17 -7.50
CA ILE A 232 -9.17 -15.17 -7.76
C ILE A 232 -9.23 -14.79 -9.25
N THR A 233 -10.45 -14.58 -9.71
CA THR A 233 -10.84 -14.07 -11.04
C THR A 233 -12.29 -13.58 -10.93
N ASN A 234 -12.85 -12.88 -11.92
CA ASN A 234 -14.31 -12.63 -11.94
C ASN A 234 -15.08 -13.51 -12.92
N VAL A 235 -14.39 -14.46 -13.57
CA VAL A 235 -14.95 -15.31 -14.62
C VAL A 235 -14.46 -16.75 -14.44
N THR A 236 -15.37 -17.71 -14.58
CA THR A 236 -15.05 -19.13 -14.36
C THR A 236 -14.13 -19.69 -15.45
N ALA A 237 -14.30 -19.23 -16.69
CA ALA A 237 -13.47 -19.56 -17.84
C ALA A 237 -13.48 -18.39 -18.81
N CYS A 238 -12.30 -18.00 -19.31
CA CYS A 238 -12.20 -17.08 -20.42
C CYS A 238 -10.92 -17.36 -21.22
N LYS A 239 -11.02 -17.38 -22.55
CA LYS A 239 -9.88 -17.65 -23.43
C LYS A 239 -9.35 -16.34 -23.98
N LYS A 240 -8.02 -16.12 -23.94
CA LYS A 240 -7.36 -14.91 -24.45
C LYS A 240 -7.92 -13.61 -23.87
N CYS A 241 -8.07 -13.57 -22.56
CA CYS A 241 -8.69 -12.47 -21.83
C CYS A 241 -7.73 -11.86 -20.80
N ALA A 242 -7.86 -10.55 -20.58
CA ALA A 242 -7.24 -9.88 -19.44
C ALA A 242 -8.16 -9.96 -18.22
N ILE A 243 -7.57 -10.19 -17.06
CA ILE A 243 -8.23 -10.19 -15.76
C ILE A 243 -7.53 -9.12 -14.92
N TYR A 244 -8.26 -8.08 -14.57
CA TYR A 244 -7.82 -6.99 -13.71
C TYR A 244 -8.33 -7.26 -12.31
N CYS A 245 -7.45 -7.33 -11.33
CA CYS A 245 -7.85 -7.44 -9.93
C CYS A 245 -7.14 -6.41 -9.08
N ARG A 246 -7.83 -5.94 -8.04
CA ARG A 246 -7.27 -5.02 -7.06
C ARG A 246 -7.76 -5.33 -5.66
N LYS A 247 -6.91 -5.02 -4.69
CA LYS A 247 -7.24 -5.00 -3.27
C LYS A 247 -7.02 -3.60 -2.74
N ASN A 248 -8.08 -3.04 -2.20
CA ASN A 248 -8.00 -1.82 -1.42
C ASN A 248 -7.81 -2.18 0.05
N PHE A 249 -6.82 -1.55 0.68
CA PHE A 249 -6.53 -1.67 2.12
C PHE A 249 -7.00 -0.44 2.89
N ILE A 250 -7.50 0.58 2.19
CA ILE A 250 -8.13 1.75 2.78
C ILE A 250 -9.60 1.42 3.06
N ASP A 251 -9.97 1.32 4.34
CA ASP A 251 -11.37 1.20 4.73
C ASP A 251 -12.19 2.41 4.25
N LYS A 252 -13.28 2.14 3.53
CA LYS A 252 -14.31 3.13 3.20
C LYS A 252 -15.46 3.03 4.21
N GLU A 253 -15.27 3.52 5.43
CA GLU A 253 -16.34 3.84 6.38
C GLU A 253 -16.02 5.21 7.00
N HIS A 254 -16.86 6.25 7.02
CA HIS A 254 -18.30 6.39 6.90
C HIS A 254 -18.68 7.62 6.05
N THR A 255 -19.55 7.43 5.05
CA THR A 255 -20.57 8.43 4.68
C THR A 255 -21.89 7.88 5.21
N LYS A 256 -22.23 8.25 6.44
CA LYS A 256 -23.61 8.26 6.94
C LYS A 256 -23.93 9.68 7.36
#